data_AF-A0A928U2S5-F1
#
_entry.id   AF-A0A928U2S5-F1
#
_cell.length_a   1.000
_cell.length_b   1.000
_cell.length_c   1.000
_cell.angle_alpha   90.00
_cell.angle_beta   90.00
_cell.angle_gamma   90.00
#
_symmetry.space_group_name_H-M   'P 1'
#
loop_
_entity.id
_entity.type
_entity.pdbx_description
1 polymer ?
#
loop_
_entity_poly.entity_id
_entity_poly.type
_entity_poly.pdbx_seq_one_letter_code
_entity_poly.pdbx_strand_id
1 'polypeptide(L)'
;MCTVDHTGTARAGYLVDAPMESMASSGVLFSRMLSHHREVGLSCEQIMSLLDLNREYHDRQIAIQLEFARITEALEIKWGRINEQQLAKREELLQQHAQLFAQHKRLFFEMAQRGHELLTDEQIERAEIIYHAEKDEMLDVLSGSLHRAVGPNFQFTKAHQRNGNGSYESIKSLEPVLATAD
;
A
#
# COMPACT_ATOMS: atom_id res chain seq x y z
N MET A 1 8.96 -31.18 0.01
CA MET A 1 8.97 -29.74 0.31
C MET A 1 9.59 -29.04 -0.90
N CYS A 2 8.78 -28.45 -1.77
CA CYS A 2 9.28 -27.65 -2.88
C CYS A 2 9.28 -26.18 -2.44
N THR A 3 10.47 -25.65 -2.22
CA THR A 3 10.77 -24.23 -2.07
C THR A 3 10.93 -23.63 -3.46
N VAL A 4 9.83 -23.14 -4.04
CA VAL A 4 9.88 -22.26 -5.21
C VAL A 4 9.14 -20.98 -4.85
N ASP A 5 9.88 -19.89 -4.80
CA ASP A 5 9.35 -18.55 -4.63
C ASP A 5 8.66 -18.13 -5.94
N HIS A 6 7.35 -17.95 -5.89
CA HIS A 6 6.50 -17.61 -7.03
C HIS A 6 6.19 -16.10 -7.12
N THR A 7 6.86 -15.27 -6.32
CA THR A 7 6.52 -13.84 -6.23
C THR A 7 7.06 -12.98 -7.38
N GLY A 8 7.98 -13.49 -8.21
CA GLY A 8 8.67 -12.70 -9.23
C GLY A 8 8.65 -13.22 -10.68
N THR A 9 8.00 -14.34 -10.96
CA THR A 9 7.88 -14.90 -12.33
C THR A 9 6.42 -15.06 -12.69
N ALA A 10 6.02 -14.62 -13.89
CA ALA A 10 4.74 -15.04 -14.49
C ALA A 10 4.59 -16.54 -14.28
N ARG A 11 3.55 -16.93 -13.53
CA ARG A 11 3.42 -18.31 -13.04
C ARG A 11 3.55 -19.26 -14.24
N ALA A 12 4.30 -20.35 -14.10
CA ALA A 12 4.52 -21.27 -15.21
C ALA A 12 3.20 -21.97 -15.56
N GLY A 13 2.58 -21.61 -16.70
CA GLY A 13 1.34 -22.22 -17.21
C GLY A 13 0.23 -21.26 -17.67
N TYR A 14 0.41 -19.94 -17.53
CA TYR A 14 -0.64 -18.95 -17.77
C TYR A 14 -0.32 -18.07 -18.98
N LEU A 15 -1.32 -17.83 -19.85
CA LEU A 15 -1.18 -17.00 -21.05
C LEU A 15 -1.59 -15.53 -20.84
N VAL A 16 -2.41 -15.25 -19.82
CA VAL A 16 -2.83 -13.90 -19.39
C VAL A 16 -2.93 -13.92 -17.87
N ASP A 17 -2.24 -12.97 -17.22
CA ASP A 17 -2.22 -12.80 -15.76
C ASP A 17 -2.99 -11.52 -15.39
N ALA A 18 -3.82 -11.59 -14.36
CA ALA A 18 -4.60 -10.47 -13.83
C ALA A 18 -4.31 -10.33 -12.32
N PRO A 19 -3.17 -9.73 -11.96
CA PRO A 19 -2.74 -9.67 -10.57
C PRO A 19 -3.65 -8.77 -9.73
N MET A 20 -3.76 -9.09 -8.45
CA MET A 20 -4.38 -8.23 -7.45
C MET A 20 -3.34 -7.23 -6.90
N GLU A 21 -3.25 -6.04 -7.49
CA GLU A 21 -2.45 -4.94 -6.92
C GLU A 21 -3.35 -3.92 -6.25
N SER A 22 -3.77 -4.19 -5.00
CA SER A 22 -4.54 -3.21 -4.21
C SER A 22 -3.65 -2.16 -3.58
N MET A 23 -4.08 -0.89 -3.63
CA MET A 23 -3.42 0.21 -2.91
C MET A 23 -3.64 0.15 -1.39
N ALA A 24 -4.63 -0.60 -0.91
CA ALA A 24 -4.85 -0.78 0.52
C ALA A 24 -3.87 -1.84 1.04
N SER A 25 -3.04 -1.48 2.02
CA SER A 25 -2.01 -2.36 2.56
C SER A 25 -2.62 -3.67 3.06
N SER A 26 -2.01 -4.81 2.68
CA SER A 26 -2.30 -6.09 3.32
C SER A 26 -1.95 -6.02 4.80
N GLY A 27 -2.91 -6.23 5.71
CA GLY A 27 -2.63 -6.34 7.13
C GLY A 27 -3.63 -5.63 8.04
N VAL A 28 -3.13 -5.23 9.21
CA VAL A 28 -3.92 -4.74 10.35
C VAL A 28 -3.89 -3.21 10.38
N LEU A 29 -5.07 -2.59 10.26
CA LEU A 29 -5.25 -1.15 9.97
C LEU A 29 -4.63 -0.21 11.02
N PHE A 30 -4.76 -0.54 12.30
CA PHE A 30 -4.26 0.28 13.42
C PHE A 30 -3.06 -0.32 14.16
N SER A 31 -2.42 -1.35 13.58
CA SER A 31 -1.32 -2.06 14.25
C SER A 31 -0.16 -1.16 14.68
N ARG A 32 0.21 -0.18 13.82
CA ARG A 32 1.27 0.79 14.12
C ARG A 32 0.88 1.73 15.26
N MET A 33 -0.33 2.28 15.23
CA MET A 33 -0.80 3.14 16.31
C MET A 33 -0.86 2.40 17.66
N LEU A 34 -1.26 1.13 17.64
CA LEU A 34 -1.27 0.27 18.83
C LEU A 34 0.15 -0.01 19.38
N SER A 35 1.18 -0.11 18.51
CA SER A 35 2.56 -0.25 19.01
C SER A 35 3.04 0.99 19.75
N HIS A 36 2.53 2.17 19.40
CA HIS A 36 2.84 3.46 20.03
C HIS A 36 1.77 3.93 21.04
N HIS A 37 0.92 3.03 21.54
CA HIS A 37 -0.22 3.37 22.40
C HIS A 37 0.12 4.30 23.58
N ARG A 38 1.31 4.17 24.18
CA ARG A 38 1.76 5.03 25.28
C ARG A 38 2.11 6.44 24.83
N GLU A 39 2.81 6.57 23.70
CA GLU A 39 3.26 7.84 23.14
C GLU A 39 2.09 8.65 22.57
N VAL A 40 1.16 7.94 21.91
CA VAL A 40 -0.10 8.51 21.43
C VAL A 40 -1.00 8.90 22.62
N GLY A 41 -0.93 8.16 23.72
CA GLY A 41 -1.74 8.38 24.92
C GLY A 41 -3.12 7.74 24.82
N LEU A 42 -3.19 6.52 24.27
CA LEU A 42 -4.44 5.76 24.15
C LEU A 42 -4.89 5.23 25.50
N SER A 43 -6.19 5.34 25.78
CA SER A 43 -6.81 4.67 26.93
C SER A 43 -6.93 3.17 26.68
N CYS A 44 -7.12 2.38 27.75
CA CYS A 44 -7.39 0.94 27.63
C CYS A 44 -8.66 0.67 26.79
N GLU A 45 -9.70 1.49 26.93
CA GLU A 45 -10.95 1.36 26.17
C GLU A 45 -10.74 1.64 24.67
N GLN A 46 -9.94 2.66 24.34
CA GLN A 46 -9.57 2.95 22.95
C GLN A 46 -8.76 1.81 22.34
N ILE A 47 -7.79 1.26 23.07
CA ILE A 47 -6.98 0.11 22.64
C ILE A 47 -7.87 -1.09 22.31
N MET A 48 -8.79 -1.44 23.21
CA MET A 48 -9.73 -2.56 22.99
C MET A 48 -10.61 -2.32 21.76
N SER A 49 -11.18 -1.13 21.64
CA SER A 49 -12.04 -0.76 20.50
C SER A 49 -11.29 -0.82 19.16
N LEU A 50 -10.04 -0.36 19.13
CA LEU A 50 -9.18 -0.42 17.93
C LEU A 50 -8.78 -1.85 17.56
N LEU A 51 -8.56 -2.73 18.55
CA LEU A 51 -8.32 -4.16 18.32
C LEU A 51 -9.56 -4.85 17.73
N ASP A 52 -10.74 -4.52 18.23
CA ASP A 52 -12.00 -5.05 17.69
C ASP A 52 -12.23 -4.56 16.26
N LEU A 53 -11.98 -3.28 15.95
CA LEU A 53 -12.04 -2.75 14.59
C LEU A 53 -11.04 -3.43 13.65
N ASN A 54 -9.82 -3.71 14.13
CA ASN A 54 -8.81 -4.44 13.36
C ASN A 54 -9.26 -5.86 13.01
N ARG A 55 -9.88 -6.55 13.97
CA ARG A 55 -10.46 -7.87 13.73
C ARG A 55 -11.58 -7.81 12.71
N GLU A 56 -12.52 -6.88 12.87
CA GLU A 56 -13.64 -6.70 11.93
C GLU A 56 -13.13 -6.37 10.52
N TYR A 57 -12.13 -5.48 10.41
CA TYR A 57 -11.51 -5.13 9.13
C TYR A 57 -10.88 -6.36 8.48
N HIS A 58 -10.11 -7.15 9.25
CA HIS A 58 -9.44 -8.35 8.77
C HIS A 58 -10.43 -9.40 8.26
N ASP A 59 -11.49 -9.68 9.03
CA ASP A 59 -12.52 -10.65 8.66
C ASP A 59 -13.23 -10.25 7.35
N ARG A 60 -13.58 -8.96 7.21
CA ARG A 60 -14.20 -8.42 5.99
C ARG A 60 -13.21 -8.39 4.81
N GLN A 61 -11.94 -8.08 5.07
CA GLN A 61 -10.89 -8.07 4.06
C GLN A 61 -10.64 -9.47 3.50
N ILE A 62 -10.58 -10.50 4.35
CA ILE A 62 -10.43 -11.89 3.93
C ILE A 62 -11.59 -12.29 3.02
N ALA A 63 -12.84 -11.96 3.38
CA ALA A 63 -13.99 -12.30 2.55
C ALA A 63 -13.87 -11.71 1.13
N ILE A 64 -13.44 -10.45 1.01
CA ILE A 64 -13.20 -9.79 -0.29
C ILE A 64 -12.05 -10.46 -1.04
N GLN A 65 -10.95 -10.80 -0.35
CA GLN A 65 -9.78 -11.46 -0.95
C GLN A 65 -10.11 -12.87 -1.47
N LEU A 66 -10.95 -13.62 -0.76
CA LEU A 66 -11.40 -14.94 -1.20
C LEU A 66 -12.24 -14.84 -2.47
N GLU A 67 -13.14 -13.86 -2.56
CA GLU A 67 -13.91 -13.61 -3.77
C GLU A 67 -13.02 -13.15 -4.93
N PHE A 68 -12.02 -12.32 -4.66
CA PHE A 68 -11.00 -11.97 -5.64
C PHE A 68 -10.29 -13.20 -6.19
N ALA A 69 -9.77 -14.06 -5.32
CA ALA A 69 -9.08 -15.29 -5.72
C ALA A 69 -9.99 -16.18 -6.57
N ARG A 70 -11.27 -16.30 -6.20
CA ARG A 70 -12.26 -17.07 -6.97
C ARG A 70 -12.49 -16.50 -8.37
N ILE A 71 -12.61 -15.18 -8.49
CA ILE A 71 -12.83 -14.52 -9.79
C ILE A 71 -11.57 -14.56 -10.65
N THR A 72 -10.40 -14.30 -10.07
CA THR A 72 -9.11 -14.39 -10.77
C THR A 72 -8.91 -15.79 -11.34
N GLU A 73 -9.14 -16.85 -10.55
CA GLU A 73 -9.11 -18.24 -11.01
C GLU A 73 -10.09 -18.49 -12.17
N ALA A 74 -11.29 -17.90 -12.12
CA ALA A 74 -12.29 -18.04 -13.19
C ALA A 74 -11.93 -17.26 -14.47
N LEU A 75 -11.14 -16.20 -14.35
CA LEU A 75 -10.60 -15.43 -15.48
C LEU A 75 -9.44 -16.14 -16.18
N GLU A 76 -8.76 -17.07 -15.49
CA GLU A 76 -7.59 -17.77 -16.03
C GLU A 76 -7.90 -18.53 -17.34
N ILE A 77 -7.01 -18.40 -18.32
CA ILE A 77 -7.10 -19.12 -19.60
C ILE A 77 -6.24 -20.37 -19.52
N LYS A 78 -6.88 -21.50 -19.23
CA LYS A 78 -6.22 -22.82 -19.13
C LYS A 78 -6.24 -23.59 -20.46
N TRP A 79 -5.92 -22.93 -21.59
CA TRP A 79 -5.88 -23.46 -22.97
C TRP A 79 -7.23 -23.48 -23.73
N GLY A 80 -7.21 -23.11 -25.03
CA GLY A 80 -8.37 -23.13 -25.95
C GLY A 80 -8.63 -21.81 -26.69
N ARG A 81 -9.43 -21.84 -27.78
CA ARG A 81 -9.90 -20.63 -28.49
C ARG A 81 -11.06 -19.99 -27.72
N ILE A 82 -11.01 -18.66 -27.56
CA ILE A 82 -12.10 -17.88 -26.97
C ILE A 82 -13.19 -17.67 -28.01
N ASN A 83 -14.43 -18.04 -27.68
CA ASN A 83 -15.61 -17.71 -28.47
C ASN A 83 -16.37 -16.49 -27.88
N GLU A 84 -17.35 -15.96 -28.61
CA GLU A 84 -18.11 -14.76 -28.20
C GLU A 84 -18.83 -14.92 -26.85
N GLN A 85 -19.39 -16.11 -26.56
CA GLN A 85 -20.04 -16.39 -25.28
C GLN A 85 -19.05 -16.37 -24.11
N GLN A 86 -17.86 -16.93 -24.31
CA GLN A 86 -16.78 -16.90 -23.32
C GLN A 86 -16.20 -15.50 -23.14
N LEU A 87 -16.20 -14.67 -24.20
CA LEU A 87 -15.77 -13.28 -24.12
C LEU A 87 -16.72 -12.46 -23.24
N ALA A 88 -18.03 -12.55 -23.48
CA ALA A 88 -19.05 -11.86 -22.69
C ALA A 88 -18.97 -12.25 -21.20
N LYS A 89 -18.86 -13.55 -20.90
CA LYS A 89 -18.71 -14.03 -19.51
C LYS A 89 -17.43 -13.50 -18.84
N ARG A 90 -16.34 -13.36 -19.58
CA ARG A 90 -15.09 -12.79 -19.05
C ARG A 90 -15.21 -11.30 -18.78
N GLU A 91 -15.92 -10.57 -19.64
CA GLU A 91 -16.19 -9.14 -19.40
C GLU A 91 -16.97 -8.93 -18.11
N GLU A 92 -17.99 -9.76 -17.86
CA GLU A 92 -18.73 -9.75 -16.59
C GLU A 92 -17.82 -10.03 -15.38
N LEU A 93 -16.94 -11.03 -15.48
CA LEU A 93 -15.98 -11.36 -14.42
C LEU A 93 -14.97 -10.22 -14.18
N LEU A 94 -14.50 -9.55 -15.24
CA LEU A 94 -13.63 -8.37 -15.13
C LEU A 94 -14.33 -7.19 -14.46
N GLN A 95 -15.62 -6.97 -14.76
CA GLN A 95 -16.41 -5.94 -14.08
C GLN A 95 -16.57 -6.27 -12.59
N GLN A 96 -16.85 -7.53 -12.23
CA GLN A 96 -16.91 -7.97 -10.84
C GLN A 96 -15.55 -7.81 -10.14
N HIS A 97 -14.46 -8.15 -10.81
CA HIS A 97 -13.10 -7.95 -10.32
C HIS A 97 -12.82 -6.47 -10.00
N ALA A 98 -13.20 -5.55 -10.89
CA ALA A 98 -13.07 -4.11 -10.66
C ALA A 98 -13.96 -3.61 -9.49
N GLN A 99 -15.17 -4.16 -9.35
CA GLN A 99 -16.06 -3.83 -8.23
C GLN A 99 -15.47 -4.26 -6.88
N LEU A 100 -14.92 -5.48 -6.80
CA LEU A 100 -14.25 -5.95 -5.58
C LEU A 100 -13.07 -5.02 -5.20
N PHE A 101 -12.39 -4.43 -6.19
CA PHE A 101 -11.30 -3.49 -5.94
C PHE A 101 -11.79 -2.20 -5.29
N ALA A 102 -12.89 -1.65 -5.81
CA ALA A 102 -13.53 -0.49 -5.24
C ALA A 102 -14.07 -0.79 -3.83
N GLN A 103 -14.64 -1.97 -3.61
CA GLN A 103 -15.12 -2.42 -2.30
C GLN A 103 -13.98 -2.53 -1.29
N HIS A 104 -12.84 -3.10 -1.67
CA HIS A 104 -11.67 -3.22 -0.81
C HIS A 104 -11.15 -1.83 -0.36
N LYS A 105 -11.07 -0.87 -1.28
CA LYS A 105 -10.70 0.52 -0.96
C LYS A 105 -11.73 1.20 -0.06
N ARG A 106 -13.02 1.02 -0.35
CA ARG A 106 -14.09 1.59 0.47
C ARG A 106 -14.03 1.05 1.90
N LEU A 107 -13.82 -0.26 2.06
CA LEU A 107 -13.66 -0.89 3.37
C LEU A 107 -12.50 -0.28 4.15
N PHE A 108 -11.36 -0.04 3.51
CA PHE A 108 -10.21 0.62 4.15
C PHE A 108 -10.58 2.00 4.71
N PHE A 109 -11.18 2.88 3.90
CA PHE A 109 -11.56 4.22 4.35
C PHE A 109 -12.67 4.22 5.40
N GLU A 110 -13.66 3.33 5.25
CA GLU A 110 -14.75 3.17 6.22
C GLU A 110 -14.21 2.77 7.60
N MET A 111 -13.31 1.79 7.65
CA MET A 111 -12.73 1.33 8.92
C MET A 111 -11.73 2.34 9.50
N ALA A 112 -10.97 3.04 8.65
CA ALA A 112 -10.09 4.13 9.07
C ALA A 112 -10.89 5.28 9.72
N GLN A 113 -11.98 5.70 9.09
CA GLN A 113 -12.88 6.72 9.63
C GLN A 113 -13.40 6.32 11.02
N ARG A 114 -13.94 5.10 11.15
CA ARG A 114 -14.44 4.58 12.42
C ARG A 114 -13.38 4.56 13.52
N GLY A 115 -12.13 4.28 13.19
CA GLY A 115 -11.05 4.34 14.18
C GLY A 115 -10.67 5.77 14.54
N HIS A 116 -10.69 6.71 13.59
CA HIS A 116 -10.43 8.13 13.88
C HIS A 116 -11.52 8.73 14.79
N GLU A 117 -12.78 8.29 14.65
CA GLU A 117 -13.88 8.69 15.54
C GLU A 117 -13.67 8.25 17.01
N LEU A 118 -12.78 7.28 17.27
CA LEU A 118 -12.42 6.85 18.63
C LEU A 118 -11.32 7.71 19.27
N LEU A 119 -10.69 8.59 18.50
CA LEU A 119 -9.50 9.34 18.90
C LEU A 119 -9.83 10.82 19.06
N THR A 120 -9.04 11.52 19.87
CA THR A 120 -9.03 12.98 19.88
C THR A 120 -8.12 13.52 18.77
N ASP A 121 -8.34 14.77 18.37
CA ASP A 121 -7.49 15.43 17.37
C ASP A 121 -6.02 15.44 17.80
N GLU A 122 -5.73 15.63 19.09
CA GLU A 122 -4.36 15.59 19.61
C GLU A 122 -3.73 14.19 19.52
N GLN A 123 -4.51 13.13 19.69
CA GLN A 123 -4.02 11.76 19.52
C GLN A 123 -3.72 11.46 18.05
N ILE A 124 -4.55 11.96 17.13
CA ILE A 124 -4.33 11.84 15.68
C ILE A 124 -3.04 12.58 15.28
N GLU A 125 -2.88 13.83 15.72
CA GLU A 125 -1.67 14.63 15.43
C GLU A 125 -0.40 13.95 15.96
N ARG A 126 -0.43 13.40 17.19
CA ARG A 126 0.70 12.63 17.74
C ARG A 126 1.03 11.40 16.91
N ALA A 127 0.02 10.65 16.48
CA ALA A 127 0.22 9.48 15.63
C ALA A 127 0.83 9.87 14.27
N GLU A 128 0.40 11.00 13.69
CA GLU A 128 0.96 11.55 12.45
C GLU A 128 2.44 11.94 12.61
N ILE A 129 2.79 12.63 13.70
CA ILE A 129 4.18 13.02 14.00
C ILE A 129 5.09 11.78 14.08
N ILE A 130 4.65 10.75 14.80
CA ILE A 130 5.39 9.48 14.92
C ILE A 130 5.56 8.86 13.53
N TYR A 131 4.48 8.75 12.75
CA TYR A 131 4.53 8.17 11.42
C TYR A 131 5.47 8.92 10.47
N HIS A 132 5.44 10.25 10.49
CA HIS A 132 6.33 11.07 9.68
C HIS A 132 7.80 10.92 10.08
N ALA A 133 8.09 10.89 11.38
CA ALA A 133 9.44 10.65 11.87
C ALA A 133 10.00 9.29 11.42
N GLU A 134 9.20 8.23 11.52
CA GLU A 134 9.59 6.89 11.07
C GLU A 134 9.78 6.80 9.55
N LYS A 135 8.90 7.46 8.79
CA LYS A 135 9.03 7.55 7.33
C LYS A 135 10.32 8.28 6.95
N ASP A 136 10.63 9.39 7.61
CA ASP A 136 11.84 10.15 7.35
C ASP A 136 13.10 9.32 7.70
N GLU A 137 13.10 8.61 8.83
CA GLU A 137 14.17 7.68 9.21
C GLU A 137 14.38 6.59 8.15
N MET A 138 13.29 5.94 7.70
CA MET A 138 13.35 4.91 6.65
C MET A 138 13.90 5.48 5.33
N LEU A 139 13.44 6.68 4.94
CA LEU A 139 13.91 7.35 3.73
C LEU A 139 15.39 7.75 3.83
N ASP A 140 15.87 8.12 5.01
CA ASP A 140 17.27 8.43 5.24
C ASP A 140 18.16 7.17 5.15
N VAL A 141 17.70 6.05 5.69
CA VAL A 141 18.38 4.74 5.52
C VAL A 141 18.46 4.35 4.04
N LEU A 142 17.35 4.50 3.31
CA LEU A 142 17.31 4.22 1.88
C LEU A 142 18.17 5.19 1.08
N SER A 143 18.24 6.47 1.48
CA SER A 143 19.07 7.48 0.84
C SER A 143 20.55 7.08 0.81
N GLY A 144 21.08 6.52 1.90
CA GLY A 144 22.46 6.01 1.94
C GLY A 144 22.70 4.83 1.00
N SER A 145 21.68 3.99 0.77
CA SER A 145 21.79 2.86 -0.17
C SER A 145 21.63 3.29 -1.62
N LEU A 146 20.70 4.21 -1.89
CA LEU A 146 20.50 4.82 -3.21
C LEU A 146 21.73 5.62 -3.63
N HIS A 147 22.28 6.46 -2.76
CA HIS A 147 23.48 7.24 -3.04
C HIS A 147 24.69 6.36 -3.38
N ARG A 148 24.82 5.18 -2.76
CA ARG A 148 25.86 4.21 -3.15
C ARG A 148 25.60 3.54 -4.50
N ALA A 149 24.34 3.33 -4.87
CA ALA A 149 23.97 2.69 -6.13
C ALA A 149 24.08 3.61 -7.35
N VAL A 150 23.74 4.90 -7.20
CA VAL A 150 23.75 5.88 -8.31
C VAL A 150 24.85 6.93 -8.22
N GLY A 151 25.56 6.98 -7.09
CA GLY A 151 26.55 8.00 -6.73
C GLY A 151 27.66 8.29 -7.74
N PRO A 152 28.14 7.33 -8.56
CA PRO A 152 29.12 7.66 -9.59
C PRO A 152 28.59 8.63 -10.65
N ASN A 153 27.27 8.70 -10.85
CA ASN A 153 26.64 9.46 -11.93
C ASN A 153 25.66 10.54 -11.43
N PHE A 154 25.13 10.42 -10.21
CA PHE A 154 24.09 11.31 -9.68
C PHE A 154 24.28 11.64 -8.20
N GLN A 155 24.01 12.90 -7.83
CA GLN A 155 23.99 13.40 -6.46
C GLN A 155 22.56 13.77 -6.06
N PHE A 156 22.16 13.39 -4.85
CA PHE A 156 20.91 13.84 -4.26
C PHE A 156 21.09 15.24 -3.66
N THR A 157 20.39 16.24 -4.19
CA THR A 157 20.37 17.62 -3.69
C THR A 157 19.05 17.90 -2.96
N LYS A 158 19.06 18.83 -1.99
CA LYS A 158 17.81 19.39 -1.45
C LYS A 158 17.32 20.44 -2.43
N ALA A 159 16.29 20.12 -3.21
CA ALA A 159 15.57 21.11 -3.99
C ALA A 159 14.56 21.82 -3.10
N HIS A 160 14.63 23.15 -3.07
CA HIS A 160 13.59 23.96 -2.47
C HIS A 160 12.53 24.27 -3.53
N GLN A 161 11.37 23.59 -3.48
CA GLN A 161 10.22 24.02 -4.27
C GLN A 161 9.49 25.11 -3.49
N ARG A 162 9.28 26.25 -4.15
CA ARG A 162 8.45 27.33 -3.64
C ARG A 162 7.00 26.99 -3.94
N ASN A 163 6.24 26.60 -2.92
CA ASN A 163 4.81 26.36 -3.10
C ASN A 163 4.08 27.70 -3.30
N GLY A 164 2.91 27.67 -3.95
CA GLY A 164 2.11 28.86 -4.32
C GLY A 164 1.72 29.79 -3.16
N ASN A 165 1.92 29.36 -1.92
CA ASN A 165 1.69 30.14 -0.69
C ASN A 165 2.97 30.76 -0.10
N GLY A 166 4.12 30.68 -0.77
CA GLY A 166 5.39 31.26 -0.32
C GLY A 166 6.15 30.44 0.73
N SER A 167 5.67 29.25 1.09
CA SER A 167 6.40 28.27 1.92
C SER A 167 7.39 27.45 1.07
N TYR A 168 8.55 27.13 1.62
CA TYR A 168 9.54 26.23 1.02
C TYR A 168 9.37 24.83 1.59
N GLU A 169 8.95 23.88 0.76
CA GLU A 169 9.07 22.46 1.09
C GLU A 169 10.41 21.95 0.57
N SER A 170 11.17 21.27 1.44
CA SER A 170 12.40 20.61 1.00
C SER A 170 12.05 19.29 0.33
N ILE A 171 12.27 19.20 -0.97
CA ILE A 171 12.10 17.97 -1.74
C ILE A 171 13.49 17.46 -2.10
N LYS A 172 13.77 16.16 -1.90
CA LYS A 172 15.04 15.56 -2.34
C LYS A 172 14.98 15.38 -3.87
N SER A 173 15.89 16.03 -4.61
CA SER A 173 16.02 15.97 -6.07
C SER A 173 17.28 15.18 -6.48
N LEU A 174 17.29 14.62 -7.68
CA LEU A 174 18.42 13.90 -8.28
C LEU A 174 19.03 14.79 -9.37
N GLU A 175 20.30 15.16 -9.22
CA GLU A 175 21.05 15.91 -10.21
C GLU A 175 22.23 15.08 -10.72
N PRO A 176 22.54 15.12 -12.04
CA PRO A 176 23.72 14.47 -12.57
C PRO A 176 24.98 15.14 -12.00
N VAL A 177 25.98 14.33 -11.63
CA VAL A 177 27.29 14.87 -11.27
C VAL A 177 27.90 15.43 -12.55
N LEU A 178 27.91 16.76 -12.68
CA LEU A 178 28.60 17.42 -13.78
C LEU A 178 30.09 17.10 -13.63
N ALA A 179 30.63 16.35 -14.59
CA ALA A 179 32.06 16.10 -14.66
C ALA A 179 32.78 17.46 -14.67
N THR A 180 33.57 17.73 -13.63
CA THR A 180 34.53 18.83 -13.67
C THR A 180 35.49 18.50 -14.81
N ALA A 181 35.47 19.32 -15.86
CA ALA A 181 36.46 19.26 -16.91
C ALA A 181 37.84 19.55 -16.29
N ASP A 182 38.71 18.53 -16.28
CA ASP A 182 40.15 18.69 -16.04
C ASP A 182 40.81 19.49 -17.19
#